data_AF-A0A4U1MH75-F1
#
_entry.id   AF-A0A4U1MH75-F1
#
_cell.length_a   1.000
_cell.length_b   1.000
_cell.length_c   1.000
_cell.angle_alpha   90.00
_cell.angle_beta   90.00
_cell.angle_gamma   90.00
#
_symmetry.space_group_name_H-M   'P 1'
#
loop_
_entity.id
_entity.type
_entity.pdbx_description
1 polymer ?
#
loop_
_entity_poly.entity_id
_entity_poly.type
_entity_poly.pdbx_seq_one_letter_code
_entity_poly.pdbx_strand_id
1 'polypeptide(L)'
;MLHSVLVMGILRIVSGLIELTAAILILLFNDLRSAMLINAILAIVGPIILIVTMSAGLIGLAGDLSIGKILLIVIGVAFILAGTLS
;
A
#
# COMPACT_ATOMS: atom_id res chain seq x y z
N MET A 1 4.61 0.89 20.18
CA MET A 1 5.07 -0.30 19.44
C MET A 1 3.97 -1.33 19.17
N LEU A 2 3.40 -2.02 20.18
CA LEU A 2 2.38 -3.07 19.96
C LEU A 2 1.17 -2.58 19.14
N HIS A 3 0.65 -1.39 19.47
CA HIS A 3 -0.45 -0.75 18.74
C HIS A 3 -0.13 -0.51 17.25
N SER A 4 1.10 -0.09 16.93
CA SER A 4 1.54 0.14 15.54
C SER A 4 1.63 -1.17 14.74
N VAL A 5 2.08 -2.26 15.38
CA VAL A 5 2.15 -3.59 14.75
C VAL A 5 0.76 -4.12 14.41
N LEU A 6 -0.20 -4.00 15.34
CA LEU A 6 -1.59 -4.37 15.07
C LEU A 6 -2.19 -3.57 13.93
N VAL A 7 -1.98 -2.25 13.90
CA VAL A 7 -2.44 -1.39 12.79
C VAL A 7 -1.83 -1.83 11.46
N MET A 8 -0.51 -2.05 11.39
CA MET A 8 0.15 -2.52 10.16
C MET A 8 -0.39 -3.88 9.70
N GLY A 9 -0.60 -4.81 10.64
CA GLY A 9 -1.15 -6.13 10.34
C GLY A 9 -2.57 -6.05 9.80
N ILE A 10 -3.45 -5.28 10.45
CA ILE A 10 -4.84 -5.09 10.01
C ILE A 10 -4.88 -4.42 8.63
N LEU A 11 -4.09 -3.38 8.40
CA LEU A 11 -4.01 -2.71 7.10
C LEU A 11 -3.60 -3.67 5.99
N ARG A 12 -2.70 -4.62 6.27
CA ARG A 12 -2.31 -5.66 5.30
C ARG A 12 -3.40 -6.68 5.04
N ILE A 13 -4.14 -7.10 6.06
CA ILE A 13 -5.29 -7.98 5.89
C ILE A 13 -6.34 -7.27 5.02
N VAL A 14 -6.68 -6.02 5.33
CA VAL A 14 -7.64 -5.23 4.54
C VAL A 14 -7.17 -5.06 3.09
N SER A 15 -5.90 -4.69 2.89
CA SER A 15 -5.31 -4.60 1.54
C SER A 15 -5.42 -5.90 0.76
N GLY A 16 -5.07 -7.03 1.39
CA GLY A 16 -5.12 -8.35 0.77
C GLY A 16 -6.54 -8.75 0.39
N LEU A 17 -7.53 -8.39 1.21
CA LEU A 17 -8.95 -8.61 0.89
C LEU A 17 -9.42 -7.78 -0.30
N ILE A 18 -8.93 -6.54 -0.46
CA ILE A 18 -9.24 -5.70 -1.62
C ILE A 18 -8.69 -6.35 -2.90
N GLU A 19 -7.43 -6.76 -2.88
CA GLU A 19 -6.78 -7.47 -4.00
C GLU A 19 -7.49 -8.78 -4.34
N LEU A 20 -7.83 -9.59 -3.33
CA LEU A 20 -8.56 -10.83 -3.51
C LEU A 20 -9.95 -10.60 -4.13
N THR A 21 -10.66 -9.59 -3.65
CA THR A 21 -11.98 -9.21 -4.19
C THR A 21 -11.86 -8.78 -5.65
N ALA A 22 -10.89 -7.94 -5.97
CA ALA A 22 -10.62 -7.51 -7.33
C ALA A 22 -10.27 -8.70 -8.25
N ALA A 23 -9.42 -9.63 -7.80
CA ALA A 23 -9.09 -10.84 -8.53
C ALA A 23 -10.34 -11.71 -8.80
N ILE A 24 -11.21 -11.88 -7.80
CA ILE A 24 -12.47 -12.61 -7.97
C ILE A 24 -13.37 -11.91 -9.00
N LEU A 25 -13.50 -10.58 -8.95
CA LEU A 25 -14.30 -9.81 -9.92
C LEU A 25 -13.73 -9.89 -11.34
N ILE A 26 -12.40 -9.82 -11.49
CA ILE A 26 -11.71 -10.00 -12.77
C ILE A 26 -12.05 -11.36 -13.38
N LEU A 27 -11.96 -12.43 -12.59
CA LEU A 27 -12.27 -13.80 -13.04
C LEU A 27 -13.77 -13.98 -13.31
N LEU A 28 -14.63 -13.38 -12.50
CA LEU A 28 -16.09 -13.49 -12.64
C LEU A 28 -16.61 -12.78 -13.89
N PHE A 29 -16.14 -11.57 -14.16
CA PHE A 29 -16.55 -10.82 -15.35
C PHE A 29 -15.96 -11.37 -16.63
N ASN A 30 -14.77 -12.01 -16.55
CA ASN A 30 -14.11 -12.70 -17.65
C ASN A 30 -14.04 -11.85 -18.94
N ASP A 31 -13.84 -10.54 -18.77
CA ASP A 31 -13.81 -9.56 -19.84
C ASP A 31 -12.58 -8.66 -19.66
N LEU A 32 -11.82 -8.49 -20.74
CA LEU A 32 -10.55 -7.78 -20.72
C LEU A 32 -10.73 -6.31 -20.31
N ARG A 33 -11.80 -5.66 -20.80
CA ARG A 33 -12.08 -4.25 -20.49
C ARG A 33 -12.40 -4.07 -19.01
N SER A 34 -13.24 -4.93 -18.45
CA SER A 34 -13.59 -4.95 -17.04
C SER A 34 -12.36 -5.20 -16.17
N ALA A 35 -11.49 -6.14 -16.57
CA ALA A 35 -10.25 -6.42 -15.87
C ALA A 35 -9.28 -5.22 -15.87
N MET A 36 -9.14 -4.54 -17.00
CA MET A 36 -8.34 -3.31 -17.10
C MET A 36 -8.86 -2.20 -16.19
N LEU A 37 -10.18 -2.00 -16.11
CA LEU A 37 -10.78 -0.99 -15.24
C LEU A 37 -10.53 -1.30 -13.76
N ILE A 38 -10.69 -2.57 -13.35
CA ILE A 38 -10.42 -3.00 -11.98
C ILE A 38 -8.94 -2.79 -11.63
N ASN A 39 -8.02 -3.17 -12.51
CA ASN A 39 -6.59 -2.96 -12.31
C ASN A 39 -6.21 -1.48 -12.27
N ALA A 40 -6.86 -0.62 -13.06
CA ALA A 40 -6.64 0.83 -12.99
C ALA A 40 -7.05 1.42 -11.63
N ILE A 41 -8.12 0.90 -11.02
CA ILE A 41 -8.51 1.27 -9.65
C ILE A 41 -7.45 0.78 -8.65
N LEU A 42 -7.03 -0.49 -8.76
CA LEU A 42 -6.00 -1.06 -7.87
C LEU A 42 -4.65 -0.32 -7.95
N ALA A 43 -4.29 0.20 -9.12
CA ALA A 43 -3.06 0.97 -9.32
C ALA A 43 -2.97 2.20 -8.41
N ILE A 44 -4.09 2.75 -7.96
CA ILE A 44 -4.14 3.87 -7.00
C ILE A 44 -4.22 3.35 -5.56
N VAL A 45 -4.95 2.25 -5.33
CA VAL A 45 -5.12 1.65 -3.99
C VAL A 45 -3.78 1.19 -3.40
N GLY A 46 -2.94 0.54 -4.21
CA GLY A 46 -1.62 0.05 -3.77
C GLY A 46 -0.74 1.16 -3.15
N PRO A 47 -0.49 2.26 -3.89
CA PRO A 47 0.17 3.47 -3.37
C PRO A 47 -0.41 4.01 -2.06
N ILE A 48 -1.74 4.10 -1.94
CA ILE A 48 -2.38 4.62 -0.72
C ILE A 48 -2.10 3.71 0.48
N ILE A 49 -2.27 2.39 0.31
CA ILE A 49 -2.01 1.43 1.39
C ILE A 49 -0.54 1.41 1.79
N LEU A 50 0.37 1.55 0.82
CA LEU A 50 1.80 1.68 1.08
C LEU A 50 2.09 2.88 1.99
N ILE A 51 1.58 4.06 1.66
CA ILE A 51 1.79 5.29 2.43
C ILE A 51 1.25 5.10 3.86
N VAL A 52 0.00 4.69 4.01
CA VAL A 52 -0.65 4.59 5.33
C VAL A 52 0.06 3.54 6.21
N THR A 53 0.39 2.38 5.65
CA THR A 53 1.09 1.33 6.41
C THR A 53 2.50 1.77 6.78
N MET A 54 3.22 2.43 5.87
CA MET A 54 4.57 2.88 6.19
C MET A 54 4.60 4.02 7.20
N SER A 55 3.68 4.97 7.10
CA SER A 55 3.55 6.02 8.11
C SER A 55 3.25 5.43 9.49
N ALA A 56 2.36 4.44 9.59
CA ALA A 56 2.08 3.76 10.85
C ALA A 56 3.32 3.06 11.44
N GLY A 57 4.13 2.42 10.60
CA GLY A 57 5.40 1.80 11.00
C GLY A 57 6.44 2.81 11.46
N LEU A 58 6.61 3.90 10.70
CA LEU A 58 7.56 4.98 11.02
C LEU A 58 7.20 5.70 12.31
N ILE A 59 5.93 6.00 12.56
CA ILE A 59 5.46 6.57 13.84
C ILE A 59 5.81 5.64 14.99
N GLY A 60 5.68 4.33 14.79
CA GLY A 60 6.05 3.31 15.78
C GLY A 60 7.55 3.21 16.07
N LEU A 61 8.40 3.65 15.13
CA LEU A 61 9.87 3.62 15.20
C LEU A 61 10.52 5.00 15.39
N ALA A 62 9.71 6.06 15.51
CA ALA A 62 10.19 7.45 15.46
C ALA A 62 11.17 7.82 16.59
N GLY A 63 11.12 7.13 17.72
CA GLY A 63 12.09 7.31 18.82
C GLY A 63 13.41 6.58 18.62
N ASP A 64 13.45 5.58 17.73
CA ASP A 64 14.60 4.68 17.55
C ASP A 64 15.38 4.95 16.25
N LEU A 65 14.81 5.75 15.34
CA LEU A 65 15.40 6.07 14.05
C LEU A 65 16.04 7.47 14.02
N SER A 66 17.24 7.56 13.44
CA SER A 66 17.82 8.86 13.10
C SER A 66 17.08 9.51 11.93
N ILE A 67 17.06 10.86 11.90
CA ILE A 67 16.45 11.66 10.82
C ILE A 67 16.94 11.21 9.42
N GLY A 68 18.23 10.89 9.28
CA GLY A 68 18.80 10.43 8.01
C GLY A 68 18.17 9.15 7.48
N LYS A 69 17.83 8.20 8.36
CA LYS A 69 17.14 6.95 7.96
C LYS A 69 15.69 7.23 7.54
N ILE A 70 15.01 8.14 8.24
CA ILE A 70 13.64 8.55 7.89
C ILE A 70 13.62 9.21 6.50
N LEU A 71 14.55 10.13 6.22
CA LEU A 71 14.68 10.77 4.91
C LEU A 71 14.90 9.75 3.78
N LEU A 72 15.77 8.76 3.98
CA LEU A 72 16.01 7.71 2.99
C LEU A 72 14.73 6.91 2.67
N ILE A 73 13.95 6.57 3.70
CA ILE A 73 12.68 5.85 3.53
C ILE A 73 11.68 6.70 2.75
N VAL A 74 11.55 7.99 3.09
CA VAL A 74 10.64 8.91 2.38
C VAL A 74 11.02 9.05 0.90
N ILE A 75 12.31 9.16 0.59
CA ILE A 75 12.80 9.21 -0.80
C ILE A 75 12.45 7.92 -1.55
N GLY A 76 12.67 6.75 -0.93
CA GLY A 76 12.32 5.47 -1.53
C GLY A 76 10.81 5.35 -1.83
N VAL A 77 9.96 5.77 -0.89
CA VAL A 77 8.51 5.82 -1.12
C VAL A 77 8.17 6.78 -2.27
N ALA A 78 8.79 7.97 -2.32
CA ALA A 78 8.58 8.92 -3.41
C ALA A 78 8.95 8.35 -4.79
N PHE A 79 10.02 7.56 -4.90
CA PHE A 79 10.38 6.89 -6.15
C PHE A 79 9.38 5.82 -6.57
N ILE A 80 8.87 5.02 -5.63
CA ILE A 80 7.81 4.04 -5.94
C ILE A 80 6.58 4.78 -6.47
N LEU A 81 6.14 5.84 -5.79
CA LEU A 81 4.98 6.62 -6.23
C LEU A 81 5.20 7.25 -7.60
N ALA A 82 6.36 7.85 -7.83
CA ALA A 82 6.71 8.44 -9.12
C ALA A 82 6.64 7.40 -10.24
N GLY A 83 7.18 6.19 -10.03
CA GLY A 83 7.15 5.13 -11.03
C GLY A 83 5.77 4.51 -11.27
N THR A 84 4.89 4.49 -10.26
CA THR A 84 3.53 3.93 -10.41
C THR A 84 2.51 4.93 -10.94
N LEU A 85 2.73 6.24 -10.73
CA LEU A 85 1.82 7.31 -11.16
C LEU A 85 2.29 8.03 -12.45
N SER A 86 3.48 7.74 -12.97
CA SER A 86 4.02 8.31 -14.21
C SER A 86 3.40 7.74 -15.48
#